data_AF-A0A819BP73-F1
#
_entry.id   AF-A0A819BP73-F1
#
_cell.length_a   1.000
_cell.length_b   1.000
_cell.length_c   1.000
_cell.angle_alpha   90.00
_cell.angle_beta   90.00
_cell.angle_gamma   90.00
#
_symmetry.space_group_name_H-M   'P 1'
#
loop_
_entity.id
_entity.type
_entity.pdbx_description
1 polymer ?
#
loop_
_entity_poly.entity_id
_entity_poly.type
_entity_poly.pdbx_seq_one_letter_code
_entity_poly.pdbx_strand_id
1 'polypeptide(L)'
;MYQSTLFILSVAIIQLNYACYITNCPIGGKRSLNINNILHAHQCPRCGLNGQCFGPSICCTHFGCRMGHPSDIHQCSTEDHSVIPCTIKSKTCSMLSNGRCAANGLCCNAESCHMDKTCSVSSNHFIDNVQDETQV
;
A
#
# COMPACT_ATOMS: atom_id res chain seq x y z
N MET A 1 13.27 44.24 29.45
CA MET A 1 14.29 43.46 28.72
C MET A 1 14.02 41.95 28.73
N TYR A 2 13.65 41.33 29.86
CA TYR A 2 13.39 39.87 29.92
C TYR A 2 12.13 39.43 29.16
N GLN A 3 11.06 40.23 29.21
CA GLN A 3 9.81 39.96 28.47
C GLN A 3 10.01 39.88 26.94
N SER A 4 10.81 40.81 26.40
CA SER A 4 11.08 40.91 24.96
C SER A 4 11.98 39.79 24.47
N THR A 5 12.94 39.34 25.30
CA THR A 5 13.84 38.23 24.96
C THR A 5 13.13 36.87 24.98
N LEU A 6 12.21 36.66 25.93
CA LEU A 6 11.33 35.48 25.96
C LEU A 6 10.45 35.37 24.71
N PHE A 7 9.90 36.50 24.24
CA PHE A 7 9.05 36.52 23.04
C PHE A 7 9.85 36.24 21.76
N ILE A 8 11.09 36.73 21.67
CA ILE A 8 11.97 36.44 20.54
C ILE A 8 12.36 34.95 20.53
N LEU A 9 12.62 34.36 21.70
CA LEU A 9 12.98 32.95 21.83
C LEU A 9 11.83 32.02 21.43
N SER A 10 10.60 32.33 21.84
CA SER A 10 9.42 31.52 21.49
C SER A 10 9.14 31.55 19.99
N VAL A 11 9.23 32.73 19.36
CA VAL A 11 9.06 32.87 17.91
C VAL A 11 10.16 32.10 17.16
N ALA A 12 11.42 32.16 17.61
CA ALA A 12 12.51 31.41 16.98
C ALA A 12 12.32 29.89 17.04
N ILE A 13 11.84 29.35 18.18
CA ILE A 13 11.57 27.91 18.33
C ILE A 13 10.43 27.46 17.41
N ILE A 14 9.38 28.27 17.24
CA ILE A 14 8.26 27.95 16.34
C ILE A 14 8.75 27.88 14.88
N GLN A 15 9.60 28.83 14.45
CA GLN A 15 10.14 28.83 13.08
C GLN A 15 11.04 27.62 12.78
N LEU A 16 11.79 27.14 13.77
CA LEU A 16 12.61 25.94 13.63
C LEU A 16 11.78 24.65 13.49
N ASN A 17 10.61 24.58 14.13
CA ASN A 17 9.70 23.43 14.02
C ASN A 17 8.93 23.42 12.68
N TYR A 18 8.64 24.59 12.11
CA TYR A 18 8.00 24.67 10.78
C TYR A 18 8.93 24.20 9.64
N ALA A 19 10.25 24.28 9.81
CA ALA A 19 11.22 23.83 8.81
C ALA A 19 11.37 22.29 8.72
N CYS A 20 10.78 21.54 9.65
CA CYS A 20 10.81 20.07 9.67
C CYS A 20 9.40 19.47 9.70
N TYR A 21 8.45 20.06 8.98
CA TYR A 21 7.12 19.47 8.80
C TYR A 21 6.82 19.17 7.33
N ILE A 22 7.63 18.29 6.73
CA ILE A 22 7.23 17.59 5.50
C ILE A 22 6.71 16.23 5.93
N THR A 23 5.42 16.16 6.27
CA THR A 23 4.72 14.91 6.58
C THR A 23 4.16 14.21 5.34
N ASN A 24 4.21 14.87 4.18
CA ASN A 24 3.84 14.31 2.89
C ASN A 24 5.03 14.45 1.94
N CYS A 25 5.98 13.53 2.05
CA CYS A 25 7.08 13.45 1.09
C CYS A 25 6.55 12.72 -0.16
N PRO A 26 6.44 13.39 -1.33
CA PRO A 26 6.08 12.68 -2.55
C PRO A 26 7.17 11.65 -2.88
N ILE A 27 6.76 10.52 -3.45
CA ILE A 27 7.69 9.56 -4.07
C ILE A 27 8.56 10.36 -5.07
N GLY A 28 9.89 10.40 -4.85
CA GLY A 28 10.81 11.04 -5.80
C GLY A 28 11.70 12.22 -5.34
N GLY A 29 12.10 12.36 -4.07
CA GLY A 29 13.03 13.42 -3.63
C GLY A 29 14.43 13.39 -4.31
N LYS A 30 15.33 14.36 -4.04
CA LYS A 30 16.69 14.43 -4.65
C LYS A 30 17.62 13.21 -4.38
N ARG A 31 17.15 12.25 -3.57
CA ARG A 31 17.76 10.93 -3.32
C ARG A 31 16.92 9.77 -3.84
N SER A 32 15.92 10.05 -4.68
CA SER A 32 15.20 9.04 -5.43
C SER A 32 16.18 8.42 -6.39
N LEU A 33 16.88 7.40 -5.90
CA LEU A 33 17.43 6.35 -6.74
C LEU A 33 16.34 6.01 -7.76
N ASN A 34 16.73 5.85 -9.02
CA ASN A 34 15.85 5.24 -10.01
C ASN A 34 15.72 3.75 -9.64
N ILE A 35 15.01 3.49 -8.53
CA ILE A 35 14.80 2.17 -7.90
C ILE A 35 14.18 1.23 -8.93
N ASN A 36 13.38 1.78 -9.84
CA ASN A 36 12.72 1.09 -10.95
C ASN A 36 13.69 0.26 -11.82
N ASN A 37 14.97 0.63 -11.89
CA ASN A 37 15.99 -0.07 -12.70
C ASN A 37 16.93 -0.99 -11.90
N ILE A 38 16.94 -0.95 -10.56
CA ILE A 38 17.90 -1.70 -9.72
C ILE A 38 17.18 -2.68 -8.77
N LEU A 39 15.96 -2.38 -8.36
CA LEU A 39 15.20 -3.14 -7.38
C LEU A 39 13.88 -3.57 -8.00
N HIS A 40 13.78 -4.86 -8.29
CA HIS A 40 12.53 -5.47 -8.70
C HIS A 40 11.50 -5.27 -7.59
N ALA A 41 10.32 -4.74 -7.95
CA ALA A 41 9.22 -4.62 -7.02
C ALA A 41 8.88 -6.01 -6.46
N HIS A 42 8.98 -6.16 -5.14
CA HIS A 42 8.66 -7.42 -4.48
C HIS A 42 7.15 -7.58 -4.34
N GLN A 43 6.70 -8.80 -4.06
CA GLN A 43 5.32 -9.02 -3.69
C GLN A 43 5.09 -8.53 -2.26
N CYS A 44 3.91 -7.96 -2.00
CA CYS A 44 3.55 -7.53 -0.66
C CYS A 44 3.62 -8.72 0.33
N PRO A 45 3.73 -8.46 1.65
CA PRO A 45 3.76 -9.54 2.64
C PRO A 45 2.46 -10.35 2.62
N ARG A 46 2.59 -11.64 2.92
CA ARG A 46 1.45 -12.52 3.14
C ARG A 46 0.91 -12.34 4.56
N CYS A 47 -0.38 -12.58 4.72
CA CYS A 47 -1.09 -12.51 6.00
C CYS A 47 -2.14 -13.63 6.05
N GLY A 48 -2.51 -14.08 7.25
CA GLY A 48 -3.50 -15.15 7.45
C GLY A 48 -3.26 -16.43 6.62
N LEU A 49 -4.35 -17.11 6.26
CA LEU A 49 -4.33 -18.30 5.42
C LEU A 49 -4.43 -17.91 3.95
N ASN A 50 -3.31 -17.98 3.23
CA ASN A 50 -3.21 -17.62 1.81
C ASN A 50 -3.73 -16.20 1.49
N GLY A 51 -3.61 -15.28 2.46
CA GLY A 51 -3.97 -13.89 2.28
C GLY A 51 -2.78 -13.03 1.88
N GLN A 52 -3.09 -11.83 1.41
CA GLN A 52 -2.17 -10.85 0.89
C GLN A 52 -2.48 -9.49 1.53
N CYS A 53 -1.45 -8.77 1.98
CA CYS A 53 -1.63 -7.43 2.52
C CYS A 53 -1.92 -6.42 1.41
N PHE A 54 -2.97 -5.62 1.59
CA PHE A 54 -3.34 -4.50 0.71
C PHE A 54 -3.02 -3.13 1.32
N GLY A 55 -2.86 -3.08 2.65
CA GLY A 55 -2.45 -1.92 3.44
C GLY A 55 -1.98 -2.37 4.82
N PRO A 56 -1.51 -1.46 5.69
CA PRO A 56 -0.89 -1.81 6.98
C PRO A 56 -1.83 -2.53 7.95
N SER A 57 -3.14 -2.38 7.76
CA SER A 57 -4.17 -3.02 8.58
C SER A 57 -5.19 -3.81 7.76
N ILE A 58 -4.91 -4.09 6.48
CA ILE A 58 -5.84 -4.74 5.54
C ILE A 58 -5.23 -6.02 4.99
N CYS A 59 -5.82 -7.16 5.36
CA CYS A 59 -5.45 -8.47 4.84
C CYS A 59 -6.59 -9.08 4.04
N CYS A 60 -6.32 -9.50 2.81
CA CYS A 60 -7.34 -10.06 1.92
C CYS A 60 -6.97 -11.45 1.42
N THR A 61 -7.96 -12.34 1.42
CA THR A 61 -7.91 -13.68 0.81
C THR A 61 -8.94 -13.76 -0.31
N HIS A 62 -8.96 -14.86 -1.06
CA HIS A 62 -9.92 -15.09 -2.13
C HIS A 62 -11.39 -15.01 -1.66
N PHE A 63 -11.64 -15.32 -0.39
CA PHE A 63 -12.97 -15.28 0.23
C PHE A 63 -13.40 -13.90 0.74
N GLY A 64 -12.48 -12.95 0.89
CA GLY A 64 -12.80 -11.63 1.44
C GLY A 64 -11.63 -10.99 2.20
N CYS A 65 -11.90 -9.84 2.83
CA CYS A 65 -10.89 -9.05 3.54
C CYS A 65 -11.23 -8.89 5.02
N ARG A 66 -10.18 -8.85 5.85
CA ARG A 66 -10.25 -8.43 7.25
C ARG A 66 -9.44 -7.14 7.42
N MET A 67 -10.02 -6.22 8.18
CA MET A 67 -9.43 -4.93 8.50
C MET A 67 -9.23 -4.82 10.02
N GLY A 68 -8.07 -4.34 10.46
CA GLY A 68 -7.78 -4.06 11.86
C GLY A 68 -7.62 -5.29 12.76
N HIS A 69 -7.39 -6.47 12.20
CA HIS A 69 -7.22 -7.68 13.00
C HIS A 69 -5.77 -7.79 13.53
N PRO A 70 -5.55 -7.98 14.84
CA PRO A 70 -4.23 -7.83 15.47
C PRO A 70 -3.18 -8.81 14.93
N SER A 71 -3.56 -10.03 14.56
CA SER A 71 -2.61 -10.99 13.99
C SER A 71 -2.17 -10.60 12.58
N ASP A 72 -3.01 -9.91 11.80
CA ASP A 72 -2.74 -9.49 10.42
C ASP A 72 -1.95 -8.16 10.36
N ILE A 73 -2.19 -7.25 11.33
CA ILE A 73 -1.51 -5.94 11.42
C ILE A 73 0.01 -6.09 11.48
N HIS A 74 0.52 -7.02 12.29
CA HIS A 74 1.97 -7.17 12.46
C HIS A 74 2.69 -7.58 11.15
N GLN A 75 2.10 -8.45 10.32
CA GLN A 75 2.73 -8.80 9.05
C GLN A 75 2.61 -7.66 8.03
N CYS A 76 1.44 -7.03 7.96
CA CYS A 76 1.21 -5.99 6.96
C CYS A 76 1.94 -4.67 7.28
N SER A 77 2.13 -4.31 8.55
CA SER A 77 2.91 -3.13 8.95
C SER A 77 4.41 -3.27 8.68
N THR A 78 4.89 -4.48 8.39
CA THR A 78 6.31 -4.68 8.03
C THR A 78 6.66 -3.96 6.73
N GLU A 79 5.69 -3.77 5.83
CA GLU A 79 5.89 -3.04 4.56
C GLU A 79 6.12 -1.54 4.77
N ASP A 80 5.60 -0.94 5.83
CA ASP A 80 5.80 0.50 6.13
C ASP A 80 7.28 0.84 6.38
N HIS A 81 8.08 -0.17 6.74
CA HIS A 81 9.52 -0.05 6.93
C HIS A 81 10.33 -0.38 5.68
N SER A 82 9.67 -0.82 4.59
CA SER A 82 10.32 -1.11 3.31
C SER A 82 10.59 0.18 2.53
N VAL A 83 11.80 0.28 1.98
CA VAL A 83 12.19 1.40 1.10
C VAL A 83 11.74 1.17 -0.35
N ILE A 84 11.46 -0.08 -0.71
CA ILE A 84 10.97 -0.47 -2.04
C ILE A 84 9.46 -0.71 -1.93
N PRO A 85 8.64 -0.19 -2.85
CA PRO A 85 7.22 -0.47 -2.84
C PRO A 85 6.93 -1.90 -3.30
N CYS A 86 6.12 -2.62 -2.54
CA CYS A 86 5.59 -3.89 -2.97
C CYS A 86 4.48 -3.76 -4.02
N THR A 87 4.21 -4.85 -4.74
CA THR A 87 3.11 -4.93 -5.70
C THR A 87 2.27 -6.19 -5.50
N ILE A 88 0.96 -6.08 -5.77
CA ILE A 88 0.01 -7.19 -5.67
C ILE A 88 -0.34 -7.68 -7.06
N LYS A 89 -0.15 -8.97 -7.37
CA LYS A 89 -0.51 -9.51 -8.68
C LYS A 89 -2.02 -9.71 -8.83
N SER A 90 -2.78 -8.62 -8.97
CA SER A 90 -4.21 -8.67 -9.27
C SER A 90 -4.65 -7.52 -10.16
N LYS A 91 -5.81 -7.70 -10.80
CA LYS A 91 -6.40 -6.75 -11.73
C LYS A 91 -6.71 -5.41 -11.03
N THR A 92 -6.44 -4.30 -11.70
CA THR A 92 -6.86 -2.97 -11.22
C THR A 92 -8.37 -2.80 -11.34
N CYS A 93 -8.95 -2.05 -10.42
CA CYS A 93 -10.39 -1.77 -10.36
C CYS A 93 -10.66 -0.27 -10.48
N SER A 94 -11.91 0.09 -10.78
CA SER A 94 -12.27 1.46 -11.13
C SER A 94 -12.82 2.27 -9.96
N MET A 95 -13.33 1.61 -8.91
CA MET A 95 -13.97 2.32 -7.78
C MET A 95 -12.99 3.09 -6.90
N LEU A 96 -11.73 2.66 -6.79
CA LEU A 96 -10.72 3.31 -5.96
C LEU A 96 -9.50 3.67 -6.80
N SER A 97 -8.94 4.86 -6.57
CA SER A 97 -7.63 5.22 -7.09
C SER A 97 -6.58 4.25 -6.56
N ASN A 98 -5.74 3.73 -7.46
CA ASN A 98 -4.76 2.67 -7.17
C ASN A 98 -5.37 1.39 -6.56
N GLY A 99 -6.69 1.20 -6.74
CA GLY A 99 -7.39 0.02 -6.26
C GLY A 99 -7.02 -1.23 -7.06
N ARG A 100 -6.96 -2.36 -6.37
CA ARG A 100 -6.80 -3.68 -6.96
C ARG A 100 -7.85 -4.66 -6.43
N CYS A 101 -8.24 -5.60 -7.28
CA CYS A 101 -9.19 -6.64 -6.91
C CYS A 101 -8.56 -7.55 -5.85
N ALA A 102 -9.23 -7.65 -4.70
CA ALA A 102 -8.76 -8.39 -3.54
C ALA A 102 -9.49 -9.72 -3.37
N ALA A 103 -10.79 -9.71 -3.67
CA ALA A 103 -11.66 -10.89 -3.66
C ALA A 103 -12.74 -10.74 -4.74
N ASN A 104 -13.58 -11.76 -4.90
CA ASN A 104 -14.67 -11.74 -5.87
C ASN A 104 -15.62 -10.55 -5.60
N GLY A 105 -15.67 -9.61 -6.55
CA GLY A 105 -16.50 -8.41 -6.45
C GLY A 105 -15.98 -7.34 -5.47
N LEU A 106 -14.75 -7.45 -4.96
CA LEU A 106 -14.19 -6.54 -3.95
C LEU A 106 -12.90 -5.88 -4.45
N CYS A 107 -12.90 -4.55 -4.47
CA CYS A 107 -11.79 -3.68 -4.83
C CYS A 107 -11.22 -3.03 -3.57
N CYS A 108 -9.90 -3.14 -3.35
CA CYS A 108 -9.23 -2.57 -2.19
C CYS A 108 -8.03 -1.72 -2.58
N ASN A 109 -7.76 -0.67 -1.81
CA ASN A 109 -6.49 0.04 -1.79
C ASN A 109 -5.89 -0.05 -0.38
N ALA A 110 -4.88 0.77 -0.08
CA ALA A 110 -4.20 0.76 1.22
C ALA A 110 -5.06 1.24 2.40
N GLU A 111 -6.17 1.92 2.13
CA GLU A 111 -7.00 2.57 3.15
C GLU A 111 -8.38 1.93 3.31
N SER A 112 -9.00 1.50 2.21
CA SER A 112 -10.37 0.99 2.22
C SER A 112 -10.62 -0.08 1.15
N CYS A 113 -11.76 -0.75 1.31
CA CYS A 113 -12.30 -1.71 0.35
C CYS A 113 -13.74 -1.34 -0.01
N HIS A 114 -14.08 -1.41 -1.28
CA HIS A 114 -15.43 -1.21 -1.79
C HIS A 114 -15.82 -2.33 -2.75
N MET A 115 -17.13 -2.61 -2.83
CA MET A 115 -17.66 -3.55 -3.81
C MET A 115 -17.51 -2.96 -5.21
N ASP A 116 -16.93 -3.74 -6.13
CA ASP A 116 -16.73 -3.36 -7.53
C ASP A 116 -17.02 -4.57 -8.43
N LYS A 117 -17.99 -4.38 -9.34
CA LYS A 117 -18.38 -5.41 -10.31
C LYS A 117 -17.24 -5.78 -11.26
N THR A 118 -16.27 -4.89 -11.49
CA THR A 118 -15.09 -5.16 -12.33
C THR A 118 -14.17 -6.24 -11.76
N CYS A 119 -14.27 -6.50 -10.45
CA CYS A 119 -13.59 -7.57 -9.73
C CYS A 119 -14.40 -8.86 -9.61
N SER A 120 -15.61 -8.91 -10.19
CA SER A 120 -16.39 -10.14 -10.20
C SER A 120 -15.67 -11.17 -11.07
N VAL A 121 -15.54 -12.39 -10.55
CA VAL A 121 -15.05 -13.53 -11.34
C VAL A 121 -16.15 -13.87 -12.34
N SER A 122 -16.11 -13.26 -13.52
CA SER A 122 -16.84 -13.82 -14.66
C SER A 122 -16.32 -15.23 -14.87
N SER A 123 -17.22 -16.21 -14.96
CA SER A 123 -16.94 -17.64 -15.08
C SER A 123 -16.11 -18.08 -16.30
N ASN A 124 -15.43 -17.16 -16.99
CA ASN A 124 -14.62 -17.39 -18.17
C ASN A 124 -13.11 -17.52 -17.88
N HIS A 125 -12.66 -17.47 -16.63
CA HIS A 125 -11.24 -17.63 -16.30
C HIS A 125 -10.76 -19.10 -16.17
N PHE A 126 -11.58 -20.07 -16.62
CA PHE A 126 -11.13 -21.45 -16.78
C PHE A 126 -10.32 -21.66 -18.09
N ILE A 127 -10.16 -20.63 -18.91
CA ILE A 127 -9.37 -20.65 -20.16
C ILE A 127 -8.17 -19.70 -20.03
N ASP A 128 -7.39 -19.75 -18.95
CA ASP A 128 -6.03 -19.13 -18.95
C ASP A 128 -4.97 -20.07 -18.33
N ASN A 129 -5.37 -21.27 -17.88
CA ASN A 129 -4.46 -22.32 -17.40
C ASN A 129 -4.27 -23.45 -18.42
N VAL A 130 -4.36 -23.16 -19.73
CA VAL A 130 -4.14 -24.14 -20.81
C VAL A 130 -2.97 -23.75 -21.74
N GLN A 131 -2.19 -22.72 -21.42
CA GLN A 131 -1.07 -22.28 -22.28
C GLN A 131 0.32 -22.35 -21.63
N ASP A 132 0.49 -23.12 -20.56
CA ASP A 132 1.83 -23.45 -20.03
C ASP A 132 2.11 -24.97 -20.00
N GLU A 133 1.62 -25.70 -21.00
CA GLU A 133 2.13 -27.04 -21.33
C GLU A 133 2.01 -27.27 -22.83
N THR A 134 3.02 -26.86 -23.60
CA THR A 134 3.58 -27.50 -24.81
C THR A 134 4.24 -26.45 -25.70
N GLN A 135 5.58 -26.36 -25.66
CA GLN A 135 6.46 -26.27 -26.84
C GLN A 135 7.90 -26.53 -26.37
N VAL A 136 8.26 -27.81 -26.25
CA VAL A 136 9.59 -28.34 -26.61
C VAL A 136 9.42 -29.07 -27.92
#